data_AF-A0A3C0BBJ1-F1
#
_entry.id   AF-A0A3C0BBJ1-F1
#
_cell.length_a   1.000
_cell.length_b   1.000
_cell.length_c   1.000
_cell.angle_alpha   90.00
_cell.angle_beta   90.00
_cell.angle_gamma   90.00
#
_symmetry.space_group_name_H-M   'P 1'
#
loop_
_entity.id
_entity.type
_entity.pdbx_description
1 polymer ?
#
loop_
_entity_poly.entity_id
_entity_poly.type
_entity_poly.pdbx_seq_one_letter_code
_entity_poly.pdbx_strand_id
1 'polypeptide(L)' 'GVMEHLFALDRGYKSSTGTQGETGTGLGLILCAEFAKKHGGYVEVSSETGKGSTFTVKLPMH' A
#
# COMPACT_ATOMS: atom_id res chain seq x y z
N GLY A 1 -10.36 0.53 -9.68
CA GLY A 1 -9.59 1.77 -10.02
C GLY A 1 -8.13 1.57 -9.65
N VAL A 2 -7.19 2.32 -10.25
CA VAL A 2 -5.73 2.13 -10.06
C VAL A 2 -5.32 1.99 -8.59
N MET A 3 -5.97 2.71 -7.68
CA MET A 3 -5.68 2.69 -6.24
C MET A 3 -6.15 1.43 -5.50
N GLU A 4 -7.18 0.72 -5.98
CA GLU A 4 -7.62 -0.55 -5.38
C GLU A 4 -6.59 -1.67 -5.63
N HIS A 5 -5.86 -1.59 -6.75
CA HIS A 5 -4.82 -2.56 -7.09
C HIS A 5 -3.59 -2.46 -6.18
N LEU A 6 -3.42 -1.33 -5.48
CA LEU A 6 -2.27 -1.09 -4.61
C LEU A 6 -2.28 -1.99 -3.36
N PHE A 7 -3.47 -2.41 -2.93
CA PHE A 7 -3.69 -3.28 -1.78
C PHE A 7 -4.07 -4.71 -2.17
N ALA A 8 -4.03 -5.03 -3.47
CA ALA A 8 -4.33 -6.35 -3.99
C ALA A 8 -3.09 -6.98 -4.64
N LEU A 9 -2.98 -8.30 -4.55
CA LEU A 9 -2.01 -9.09 -5.30
C LEU A 9 -2.46 -9.16 -6.76
N ASP A 10 -2.23 -8.08 -7.52
CA ASP A 10 -2.41 -8.13 -8.95
C ASP A 10 -1.21 -8.82 -9.61
N ARG A 11 -1.45 -9.93 -10.31
CA ARG A 11 -0.40 -10.76 -10.94
C ARG A 11 0.35 -10.05 -12.06
N GLY A 12 -0.10 -8.87 -12.48
CA GLY A 12 0.55 -8.02 -13.48
C GLY A 12 1.49 -6.95 -12.93
N TYR A 13 1.46 -6.64 -11.63
CA TYR A 13 2.26 -5.55 -11.06
C TYR A 13 3.68 -6.03 -10.73
N LYS A 14 4.65 -5.63 -11.55
CA LYS A 14 6.07 -5.93 -11.32
C LYS A 14 6.63 -4.97 -10.28
N SER A 15 7.24 -5.51 -9.23
CA SER A 15 8.02 -4.70 -8.29
C SER A 15 9.14 -3.97 -9.03
N SER A 16 9.37 -2.71 -8.72
CA SER A 16 10.60 -2.02 -9.10
C SER A 16 11.79 -2.57 -8.30
N THR A 17 12.99 -2.41 -8.85
CA THR A 17 14.24 -2.64 -8.13
C THR A 17 14.28 -1.76 -6.87
N GLY A 18 14.61 -2.36 -5.74
CA GLY A 18 14.80 -1.66 -4.47
C GLY A 18 16.08 -0.84 -4.42
N THR A 19 16.28 -0.12 -3.32
CA THR A 19 17.37 0.85 -3.17
C THR A 19 18.76 0.23 -3.32
N GLN A 20 18.91 -1.05 -2.97
CA GLN A 20 20.17 -1.81 -3.01
C GLN A 20 20.21 -2.82 -4.16
N GLY A 21 19.38 -2.64 -5.19
CA GLY A 21 19.35 -3.56 -6.33
C GLY A 21 18.52 -4.83 -6.09
N GLU A 22 17.86 -4.95 -4.94
CA GLU A 22 17.05 -6.10 -4.58
C GLU A 22 15.72 -6.14 -5.35
N THR A 23 15.21 -7.34 -5.60
CA THR A 23 13.85 -7.49 -6.12
C THR A 23 12.85 -7.40 -4.98
N GLY A 24 11.96 -6.41 -5.03
CA GLY A 24 10.86 -6.31 -4.09
C GLY A 24 9.82 -7.42 -4.31
N THR A 25 9.13 -7.87 -3.26
CA THR A 25 8.06 -8.86 -3.41
C THR A 25 6.71 -8.22 -3.75
N GLY A 26 6.59 -6.88 -3.65
CA GLY A 26 5.33 -6.16 -3.81
C GLY A 26 4.34 -6.35 -2.65
N LEU A 27 4.72 -7.04 -1.58
CA LEU A 27 3.80 -7.42 -0.50
C LEU A 27 3.56 -6.33 0.55
N GLY A 28 4.40 -5.29 0.60
CA GLY A 28 4.42 -4.32 1.71
C GLY A 28 3.07 -3.67 2.01
N LEU A 29 2.47 -2.99 1.03
CA LEU A 29 1.19 -2.28 1.23
C LEU A 29 0.01 -3.22 1.46
N ILE A 30 0.05 -4.41 0.87
CA ILE A 30 -0.95 -5.47 1.10
C ILE A 30 -0.94 -5.86 2.58
N LEU A 31 0.25 -6.09 3.16
CA LEU A 31 0.41 -6.39 4.56
C LEU A 31 -0.06 -5.24 5.46
N CYS A 32 0.25 -3.99 5.10
CA CYS A 32 -0.24 -2.82 5.85
C CYS A 32 -1.77 -2.76 5.90
N ALA A 33 -2.46 -2.98 4.77
CA ALA A 33 -3.92 -2.98 4.71
C ALA A 33 -4.53 -4.12 5.54
N GLU A 34 -3.98 -5.33 5.43
CA GLU A 34 -4.42 -6.49 6.20
C GLU A 34 -4.23 -6.29 7.71
N PHE A 35 -3.10 -5.71 8.13
CA PHE A 35 -2.88 -5.41 9.55
C PHE A 35 -3.83 -4.33 10.05
N ALA A 36 -3.97 -3.20 9.34
CA ALA A 36 -4.90 -2.15 9.73
C ALA A 36 -6.33 -2.71 9.90
N LYS A 37 -6.77 -3.55 8.96
CA LYS A 37 -8.07 -4.23 9.01
C LYS A 37 -8.21 -5.16 10.23
N LYS A 38 -7.19 -5.94 10.56
CA LYS A 38 -7.18 -6.79 11.77
C LYS A 38 -7.30 -5.99 13.06
N HIS A 39 -6.83 -4.74 13.06
CA HIS A 39 -6.99 -3.80 14.18
C HIS A 39 -8.30 -2.99 14.11
N GLY A 40 -9.26 -3.37 13.28
CA GLY A 40 -10.53 -2.65 13.11
C GLY A 40 -10.40 -1.31 12.37
N GLY A 41 -9.23 -1.05 11.79
CA GLY A 41 -8.91 0.15 11.03
C GLY A 41 -8.85 -0.10 9.53
N TYR A 42 -8.25 0.86 8.81
CA TYR A 42 -8.08 0.81 7.36
C TYR A 42 -6.94 1.73 6.89
N VAL A 43 -6.56 1.59 5.62
CA VAL A 43 -5.55 2.43 4.96
C VAL A 43 -6.20 3.19 3.81
N GLU A 44 -5.91 4.49 3.73
CA GLU A 44 -6.30 5.37 2.62
C GLU A 44 -5.07 5.90 1.89
N VAL A 45 -5.25 6.25 0.62
CA VAL A 45 -4.22 6.89 -0.20
C VAL A 45 -4.79 8.13 -0.87
N SER A 46 -4.07 9.23 -0.76
CA SER A 46 -4.29 10.46 -1.53
C SER A 46 -3.03 10.72 -2.35
N SER A 47 -3.17 10.94 -3.65
CA SER A 47 -2.02 11.12 -4.54
C SER A 47 -2.34 12.16 -5.60
N GLU A 48 -1.38 13.04 -5.85
CA GLU A 48 -1.43 13.99 -6.95
C GLU A 48 -0.09 13.98 -7.71
N THR A 49 -0.16 13.79 -9.03
CA THR A 49 1.01 13.73 -9.90
C THR A 49 1.87 14.99 -9.74
N GLY A 50 3.17 14.80 -9.52
CA GLY A 50 4.11 15.91 -9.31
C GLY A 50 4.06 16.53 -7.91
N LYS A 51 3.07 16.20 -7.06
CA LYS A 51 3.02 16.63 -5.66
C LYS A 51 3.28 15.50 -4.66
N GLY A 52 3.23 14.25 -5.12
CA GLY A 52 3.54 13.07 -4.32
C GLY A 52 2.29 12.33 -3.85
N SER A 53 2.47 11.46 -2.87
CA SER A 53 1.40 10.62 -2.31
C SER A 53 1.44 10.62 -0.79
N THR A 54 0.27 10.60 -0.17
CA THR A 54 0.07 10.45 1.27
C THR A 54 -0.70 9.17 1.53
N PHE A 55 -0.14 8.33 2.39
CA PHE A 55 -0.76 7.11 2.87
C PHE A 55 -1.17 7.33 4.32
N THR A 56 -2.43 7.07 4.64
CA THR A 56 -2.99 7.31 5.98
C THR A 56 -3.51 6.00 6.56
N VAL A 57 -3.00 5.62 7.72
CA VAL A 57 -3.52 4.50 8.51
C VAL A 57 -4.47 5.07 9.56
N LYS A 58 -5.71 4.61 9.58
CA LYS A 58 -6.72 5.00 10.57
C LYS A 58 -7.08 3.81 11.43
N LEU A 59 -7.02 3.99 12.75
CA LEU A 59 -7.34 2.98 13.74
C LEU A 59 -8.43 3.50 14.69
N PRO A 60 -9.31 2.63 15.20
CA PRO A 60 -10.26 3.02 16.24
C PRO A 60 -9.52 3.39 17.54
N MET A 61 -10.05 4.37 18.26
CA MET A 61 -9.67 4.62 19.66
C MET A 61 -10.63 3.84 20.56
N HIS A 62 -10.09 2.99 21.43
CA HIS A 62 -10.83 2.23 22.43
C HIS A 62 -10.74 2.90 23.80
#